data_AF-A0AAW8BZQ0-F1
#
_entry.id   AF-A0AAW8BZQ0-F1
#
_cell.length_a   1.000
_cell.length_b   1.000
_cell.length_c   1.000
_cell.angle_alpha   90.00
_cell.angle_beta   90.00
_cell.angle_gamma   90.00
#
_symmetry.space_group_name_H-M   'P 1'
#
loop_
_entity.id
_entity.type
_entity.pdbx_description
1 polymer ?
#
loop_
_entity_poly.entity_id
_entity_poly.type
_entity_poly.pdbx_seq_one_letter_code
_entity_poly.pdbx_strand_id
1 'polypeptide(L)'
;MVTLTYPGDWETVAPGGASVKRHMVLWRKRFQREYCESACYIWKLEFQRRGAPHIHLWMAPPMSPGRSGRGFAQWLSETWAQIVDHPDPVQKARHRLAGTAIDVRNGLKACDPKRLAIYFTKHSSPNMHGDKEYQHIVPDLWRQPGRGPGRFWGVYGLKKAIAVVDVAQDAYLTARRIVRRWSRSQAVYGNPDSSFPSAVVPRTATRLVPRVVQNTGAMTHRRVRRRRAVCNQGGLAGGYALVNNGPGFATQLAAALSLRTARTETRPF
;
A
#
# COMPACT_ATOMS: atom_id res chain seq x y z
N MET A 1 12.80 1.86 5.61
CA MET A 1 12.57 2.01 4.16
C MET A 1 13.92 2.11 3.49
N VAL A 2 14.22 1.22 2.56
CA VAL A 2 15.43 1.27 1.74
C VAL A 2 15.07 1.98 0.44
N THR A 3 15.97 2.80 -0.05
CA THR A 3 15.80 3.58 -1.27
C THR A 3 16.94 3.27 -2.22
N LEU A 4 16.62 3.02 -3.48
CA LEU A 4 17.57 2.80 -4.57
C LEU A 4 17.35 3.84 -5.65
N THR A 5 18.41 4.51 -6.10
CA THR A 5 18.37 5.49 -7.19
C THR A 5 19.48 5.23 -8.20
N TYR A 6 19.57 6.05 -9.24
CA TYR A 6 20.52 5.87 -10.35
C TYR A 6 21.60 6.98 -10.38
N PRO A 7 22.73 6.80 -11.08
CA PRO A 7 23.74 7.86 -11.32
C PRO A 7 23.15 9.10 -11.99
N GLY A 8 23.95 10.17 -12.13
CA GLY A 8 23.54 11.43 -12.75
C GLY A 8 23.03 11.24 -14.19
N ASP A 9 23.83 10.54 -15.00
CA ASP A 9 23.49 10.05 -16.33
C ASP A 9 22.80 8.68 -16.21
N TRP A 10 21.55 8.68 -15.78
CA TRP A 10 20.83 7.44 -15.50
C TRP A 10 20.30 6.79 -16.78
N GLU A 11 20.11 7.57 -17.84
CA GLU A 11 19.56 7.15 -19.12
C GLU A 11 20.44 6.09 -19.77
N THR A 12 21.77 6.23 -19.65
CA THR A 12 22.78 5.27 -20.12
C THR A 12 22.59 3.87 -19.52
N VAL A 13 22.18 3.78 -18.25
CA VAL A 13 22.08 2.51 -17.51
C VAL A 13 20.64 2.03 -17.32
N ALA A 14 19.65 2.91 -17.46
CA ALA A 14 18.24 2.60 -17.32
C ALA A 14 17.38 3.19 -18.45
N PRO A 15 17.64 2.84 -19.73
CA PRO A 15 16.93 3.40 -20.88
C PRO A 15 15.45 3.00 -20.98
N GLY A 16 15.00 2.05 -20.15
CA GLY A 16 13.61 1.62 -20.06
C GLY A 16 13.30 0.94 -18.73
N GLY A 17 12.02 0.73 -18.45
CA GLY A 17 11.57 0.05 -17.24
C GLY A 17 12.12 -1.38 -17.10
N ALA A 18 12.38 -2.07 -18.22
CA ALA A 18 12.97 -3.41 -18.25
C ALA A 18 14.36 -3.47 -17.58
N SER A 19 15.22 -2.47 -17.82
CA SER A 19 16.54 -2.37 -17.19
C SER A 19 16.41 -2.26 -15.68
N VAL A 20 15.49 -1.43 -15.20
CA VAL A 20 15.22 -1.27 -13.77
C VAL A 20 14.71 -2.56 -13.14
N LYS A 21 13.79 -3.28 -13.79
CA LYS A 21 13.32 -4.58 -13.28
C LYS A 21 14.44 -5.62 -13.27
N ARG A 22 15.33 -5.63 -14.28
CA ARG A 22 16.52 -6.49 -14.33
C ARG A 22 17.45 -6.19 -13.16
N HIS A 23 17.74 -4.92 -12.87
CA HIS A 23 18.55 -4.54 -11.71
C HIS A 23 17.93 -5.02 -10.39
N MET A 24 16.61 -4.87 -10.20
CA MET A 24 15.93 -5.41 -9.02
C MET A 24 16.05 -6.93 -8.90
N VAL A 25 15.93 -7.66 -10.02
CA VAL A 25 16.14 -9.12 -10.05
C VAL A 25 17.56 -9.48 -9.63
N LEU A 26 18.56 -8.79 -10.17
CA LEU A 26 19.98 -9.02 -9.83
C LEU A 26 20.25 -8.72 -8.36
N TRP A 27 19.69 -7.63 -7.84
CA TRP A 27 19.79 -7.27 -6.43
C TRP A 27 19.24 -8.37 -5.53
N ARG A 28 18.06 -8.91 -5.85
CA ARG A 28 17.48 -10.04 -5.09
C ARG A 28 18.35 -11.28 -5.10
N LYS A 29 18.92 -11.64 -6.27
CA LYS A 29 19.82 -12.79 -6.38
C LYS A 29 21.08 -12.60 -5.53
N ARG A 30 21.63 -11.39 -5.51
CA ARG A 30 22.80 -11.07 -4.67
C ARG A 30 22.44 -11.04 -3.19
N PHE A 31 21.29 -10.49 -2.82
CA PHE A 31 20.78 -10.52 -1.44
C PHE A 31 20.66 -11.95 -0.91
N GLN A 32 20.06 -12.85 -1.68
CA GLN A 32 19.91 -14.26 -1.29
C GLN A 32 21.25 -14.96 -1.08
N ARG A 33 22.26 -14.66 -1.91
CA ARG A 33 23.61 -15.21 -1.74
C ARG A 33 24.35 -14.60 -0.55
N GLU A 34 24.08 -13.33 -0.24
CA GLU A 34 24.73 -12.61 0.85
C GLU A 34 24.20 -13.05 2.22
N TYR A 35 22.89 -13.20 2.35
CA TYR A 35 22.23 -13.41 3.65
C TYR A 35 21.64 -14.82 3.82
N CYS A 36 21.75 -15.67 2.80
CA CYS A 36 21.16 -17.02 2.78
C CYS A 36 19.63 -17.03 3.00
N GLU A 37 18.96 -15.90 2.76
CA GLU A 37 17.51 -15.74 2.91
C GLU A 37 16.91 -14.97 1.73
N SER A 38 15.62 -15.20 1.47
CA SER A 38 14.92 -14.43 0.44
C SER A 38 14.56 -13.04 0.94
N ALA A 39 14.91 -12.01 0.18
CA ALA A 39 14.44 -10.66 0.46
C ALA A 39 12.90 -10.62 0.49
N CYS A 40 12.34 -9.96 1.51
CA CYS A 40 10.90 -9.74 1.65
C CYS A 40 10.61 -8.24 1.66
N TYR A 41 9.83 -7.75 0.69
CA TYR A 41 9.55 -6.33 0.60
C TYR A 41 8.28 -5.98 -0.19
N ILE A 42 7.69 -4.84 0.17
CA ILE A 42 6.78 -4.10 -0.70
C ILE A 42 7.60 -3.01 -1.37
N TRP A 43 7.42 -2.80 -2.68
CA TRP A 43 8.17 -1.78 -3.39
C TRP A 43 7.29 -0.83 -4.17
N LYS A 44 7.82 0.37 -4.38
CA LYS A 44 7.25 1.40 -5.23
C LYS A 44 8.33 2.04 -6.09
N LEU A 45 8.00 2.28 -7.35
CA LEU A 45 8.76 3.06 -8.30
C LEU A 45 8.19 4.48 -8.38
N GLU A 46 9.08 5.44 -8.31
CA GLU A 46 8.87 6.87 -8.47
C GLU A 46 9.97 7.43 -9.38
N PHE A 47 9.85 8.69 -9.78
CA PHE A 47 10.89 9.40 -10.52
C PHE A 47 11.37 10.62 -9.74
N GLN A 48 12.68 10.86 -9.74
CA GLN A 48 13.26 12.10 -9.23
C GLN A 48 12.91 13.27 -10.17
N ARG A 49 13.10 14.52 -9.74
CA ARG A 49 12.83 15.71 -10.60
C ARG A 49 13.59 15.66 -11.92
N ARG A 50 14.79 15.08 -11.92
CA ARG A 50 15.63 14.85 -13.10
C ARG A 50 15.20 13.64 -13.95
N GLY A 51 14.05 13.03 -13.67
CA GLY A 51 13.54 11.84 -14.38
C GLY A 51 14.14 10.50 -13.94
N ALA A 52 15.20 10.49 -13.12
CA ALA A 52 15.83 9.24 -12.70
C ALA A 52 14.87 8.33 -11.91
N PRO A 53 14.83 7.02 -12.22
CA PRO A 53 14.04 6.06 -11.47
C PRO A 53 14.45 6.01 -10.00
N HIS A 54 13.47 5.88 -9.13
CA HIS A 54 13.66 5.89 -7.69
C HIS A 54 12.79 4.81 -7.06
N ILE A 55 13.42 3.86 -6.37
CA ILE A 55 12.72 2.66 -5.88
C ILE A 55 12.75 2.69 -4.36
N HIS A 56 11.56 2.75 -3.76
CA HIS A 56 11.39 2.57 -2.33
C HIS A 56 11.05 1.12 -2.04
N LEU A 57 11.81 0.50 -1.14
CA LEU A 57 11.62 -0.85 -0.63
C LEU A 57 11.27 -0.76 0.86
N TRP A 58 10.05 -1.19 1.20
CA TRP A 58 9.66 -1.44 2.59
C TRP A 58 10.01 -2.87 2.94
N MET A 59 11.09 -3.01 3.70
CA MET A 59 11.64 -4.26 4.19
C MET A 59 12.17 -4.08 5.60
N ALA A 60 12.39 -5.20 6.29
CA ALA A 60 13.27 -5.28 7.44
C ALA A 60 14.69 -5.55 6.91
N PRO A 61 15.64 -4.59 7.02
CA PRO A 61 17.03 -4.85 6.69
C PRO A 61 17.61 -5.93 7.62
N PRO A 62 18.52 -6.79 7.12
CA PRO A 62 19.29 -7.68 7.98
C PRO A 62 20.01 -6.89 9.08
N MET A 63 19.91 -7.39 10.32
CA MET A 63 20.57 -6.79 11.49
C MET A 63 22.02 -7.25 11.62
N SER A 64 22.32 -8.45 11.16
CA SER A 64 23.67 -9.02 11.18
C SER A 64 24.38 -8.82 9.85
N PRO A 65 25.72 -8.72 9.85
CA PRO A 65 26.50 -8.78 8.62
C PRO A 65 26.21 -10.04 7.81
N GLY A 66 26.29 -9.92 6.49
CA GLY A 66 26.15 -11.07 5.59
C GLY A 66 27.44 -11.86 5.47
N ARG A 67 27.49 -12.79 4.51
CA ARG A 67 28.67 -13.63 4.22
C ARG A 67 29.93 -12.83 3.89
N SER A 68 29.80 -11.61 3.39
CA SER A 68 30.94 -10.72 3.13
C SER A 68 31.53 -10.06 4.38
N GLY A 69 30.90 -10.26 5.56
CA GLY A 69 31.27 -9.57 6.80
C GLY A 69 30.87 -8.10 6.84
N ARG A 70 30.24 -7.58 5.78
CA ARG A 70 29.84 -6.17 5.68
C ARG A 70 28.49 -5.91 6.32
N GLY A 71 28.37 -4.74 6.96
CA GLY A 71 27.07 -4.23 7.37
C GLY A 71 26.16 -3.97 6.16
N PHE A 72 24.84 -4.08 6.36
CA PHE A 72 23.87 -3.99 5.25
C PHE A 72 23.98 -2.70 4.44
N ALA A 73 24.21 -1.54 5.07
CA ALA A 73 24.34 -0.27 4.36
C ALA A 73 25.52 -0.25 3.37
N GLN A 74 26.69 -0.73 3.81
CA GLN A 74 27.88 -0.83 2.97
C GLN A 74 27.67 -1.83 1.84
N TRP A 75 27.19 -3.03 2.17
CA TRP A 75 26.89 -4.06 1.18
C TRP A 75 25.89 -3.56 0.13
N LEU A 76 24.84 -2.86 0.56
CA LEU A 76 23.78 -2.33 -0.29
C LEU A 76 24.32 -1.30 -1.28
N SER A 77 25.08 -0.31 -0.80
CA SER A 77 25.69 0.75 -1.61
C SER A 77 26.60 0.16 -2.68
N GLU A 78 27.50 -0.74 -2.29
CA GLU A 78 28.46 -1.37 -3.22
C GLU A 78 27.76 -2.28 -4.23
N THR A 79 26.85 -3.11 -3.75
CA THR A 79 26.11 -4.06 -4.58
C THR A 79 25.24 -3.33 -5.60
N TRP A 80 24.57 -2.25 -5.19
CA TRP A 80 23.72 -1.49 -6.09
C TRP A 80 24.53 -0.77 -7.17
N ALA A 81 25.66 -0.15 -6.82
CA ALA A 81 26.56 0.47 -7.80
C ALA A 81 27.13 -0.55 -8.80
N GLN A 82 27.44 -1.77 -8.35
CA GLN A 82 27.90 -2.86 -9.22
C GLN A 82 26.79 -3.49 -10.07
N ILE A 83 25.52 -3.38 -9.68
CA ILE A 83 24.40 -3.88 -10.47
C ILE A 83 24.05 -2.89 -11.58
N VAL A 84 24.04 -1.60 -11.24
CA VAL A 84 23.76 -0.52 -12.19
C VAL A 84 24.94 -0.32 -13.14
N ASP A 85 26.16 -0.48 -12.65
CA ASP A 85 27.41 -0.60 -13.41
C ASP A 85 27.58 0.45 -14.51
N HIS A 86 27.57 1.72 -14.12
CA HIS A 86 27.75 2.81 -15.05
C HIS A 86 29.13 2.72 -15.76
N PRO A 87 29.21 2.88 -17.09
CA PRO A 87 30.46 2.73 -17.84
C PRO A 87 31.48 3.81 -17.49
N ASP A 88 31.04 5.05 -17.23
CA ASP A 88 31.91 6.09 -16.67
C ASP A 88 32.24 5.81 -15.19
N PRO A 89 33.53 5.61 -14.83
CA PRO A 89 33.97 5.34 -13.47
C PRO A 89 33.66 6.49 -12.49
N VAL A 90 33.62 7.74 -12.94
CA VAL A 90 33.29 8.91 -12.09
C VAL A 90 31.83 8.86 -11.69
N GLN A 91 30.92 8.61 -12.64
CA GLN A 91 29.50 8.42 -12.36
C GLN A 91 29.26 7.22 -11.45
N LYS A 92 29.97 6.12 -11.68
CA LYS A 92 29.90 4.91 -10.84
C LYS A 92 30.36 5.19 -9.40
N ALA A 93 31.46 5.92 -9.23
CA ALA A 93 31.97 6.30 -7.91
C ALA A 93 30.99 7.21 -7.15
N ARG A 94 30.42 8.23 -7.80
CA ARG A 94 29.38 9.08 -7.22
C ARG A 94 28.12 8.30 -6.86
N HIS A 95 27.70 7.38 -7.72
CA HIS A 95 26.55 6.51 -7.49
C HIS A 95 26.76 5.55 -6.32
N ARG A 96 27.96 5.03 -6.11
CA ARG A 96 28.28 4.26 -4.90
C ARG A 96 28.00 5.07 -3.62
N LEU A 97 28.37 6.35 -3.60
CA LEU A 97 28.20 7.20 -2.41
C LEU A 97 26.75 7.64 -2.17
N ALA A 98 25.98 7.92 -3.23
CA ALA A 98 24.66 8.56 -3.13
C ALA A 98 23.49 7.73 -3.74
N GLY A 99 23.76 6.53 -4.23
CA GLY A 99 22.81 5.68 -4.95
C GLY A 99 21.79 4.97 -4.07
N THR A 100 22.01 4.96 -2.74
CA THR A 100 21.18 4.22 -1.79
C THR A 100 20.96 5.01 -0.51
N ALA A 101 19.79 4.84 0.13
CA ALA A 101 19.52 5.39 1.45
C ALA A 101 18.70 4.42 2.31
N ILE A 102 18.87 4.47 3.64
CA ILE A 102 18.13 3.65 4.60
C ILE A 102 17.48 4.59 5.63
N ASP A 103 16.16 4.68 5.58
CA ASP A 103 15.36 5.47 6.52
C ASP A 103 14.65 4.55 7.52
N VAL A 104 15.21 4.46 8.73
CA VAL A 104 14.66 3.65 9.82
C VAL A 104 13.38 4.26 10.38
N ARG A 105 13.29 5.59 10.50
CA ARG A 105 12.14 6.27 11.12
C ARG A 105 10.86 6.10 10.31
N ASN A 106 10.93 6.28 8.98
CA ASN A 106 9.81 5.98 8.11
C ASN A 106 9.57 4.45 7.99
N GLY A 107 10.61 3.64 8.19
CA GLY A 107 10.48 2.18 8.34
C GLY A 107 9.62 1.77 9.54
N LEU A 108 9.85 2.36 10.72
CA LEU A 108 9.08 2.05 11.94
C LEU A 108 7.59 2.39 11.81
N LYS A 109 7.25 3.43 11.03
CA LYS A 109 5.85 3.73 10.71
C LYS A 109 5.17 2.63 9.89
N ALA A 110 5.93 1.85 9.13
CA ALA A 110 5.44 0.74 8.33
C ALA A 110 5.16 -0.54 9.13
N CYS A 111 5.56 -0.60 10.41
CA CYS A 111 5.12 -1.64 11.33
C CYS A 111 3.60 -1.57 11.63
N ASP A 112 2.97 -0.41 11.38
CA ASP A 112 1.52 -0.26 11.39
C ASP A 112 0.98 -0.52 9.96
N PRO A 113 0.25 -1.63 9.73
CA PRO A 113 -0.26 -1.97 8.41
C PRO A 113 -1.19 -0.92 7.81
N LYS A 114 -1.97 -0.20 8.63
CA LYS A 114 -2.82 0.89 8.13
C LYS A 114 -1.99 2.07 7.68
N ARG A 115 -0.97 2.46 8.45
CA ARG A 115 -0.08 3.56 8.05
C ARG A 115 0.69 3.21 6.79
N LEU A 116 1.12 1.97 6.63
CA LEU A 116 1.72 1.47 5.40
C LEU A 116 0.75 1.55 4.22
N ALA A 117 -0.50 1.09 4.39
CA ALA A 117 -1.53 1.18 3.35
C ALA A 117 -1.88 2.63 2.99
N ILE A 118 -2.00 3.53 3.98
CA ILE A 118 -2.21 4.96 3.78
C ILE A 118 -1.04 5.56 3.03
N TYR A 119 0.20 5.23 3.40
CA TYR A 119 1.39 5.71 2.69
C TYR A 119 1.31 5.33 1.21
N PHE A 120 1.12 4.05 0.89
CA PHE A 120 1.00 3.61 -0.50
C PHE A 120 -0.16 4.28 -1.23
N THR A 121 -1.33 4.39 -0.58
CA THR A 121 -2.51 4.99 -1.21
C THR A 121 -2.32 6.50 -1.45
N LYS A 122 -1.80 7.24 -0.46
CA LYS A 122 -1.49 8.67 -0.56
C LYS A 122 -0.49 8.93 -1.67
N HIS A 123 0.56 8.14 -1.72
CA HIS A 123 1.60 8.33 -2.71
C HIS A 123 1.21 7.71 -4.06
N SER A 124 0.17 6.89 -4.19
CA SER A 124 -0.25 6.32 -5.49
C SER A 124 -1.50 6.96 -6.07
N SER A 125 -2.13 7.89 -5.34
CA SER A 125 -3.30 8.62 -5.80
C SER A 125 -2.87 10.00 -6.31
N PRO A 126 -3.33 10.42 -7.50
CA PRO A 126 -3.03 11.75 -8.01
C PRO A 126 -3.49 12.81 -7.01
N ASN A 127 -2.59 13.70 -6.62
CA ASN A 127 -2.92 14.91 -5.88
C ASN A 127 -2.69 16.10 -6.81
N MET A 128 -3.77 16.69 -7.33
CA MET A 128 -3.71 17.75 -8.35
C MET A 128 -2.91 18.99 -7.92
N HIS A 129 -2.61 19.13 -6.62
CA HIS A 129 -1.84 20.25 -6.05
C HIS A 129 -0.67 19.79 -5.16
N GLY A 130 -0.21 18.55 -5.30
CA GLY A 130 0.90 18.03 -4.49
C GLY A 130 2.28 18.36 -5.06
N ASP A 131 3.18 18.91 -4.23
CA ASP A 131 4.59 19.18 -4.60
C ASP A 131 5.38 17.95 -5.10
N LYS A 132 4.82 16.75 -4.92
CA LYS A 132 5.43 15.46 -5.25
C LYS A 132 4.76 14.74 -6.42
N GLU A 133 3.77 15.35 -7.07
CA GLU A 133 3.06 14.70 -8.18
C GLU A 133 3.99 14.33 -9.35
N TYR A 134 5.09 15.09 -9.53
CA TYR A 134 6.13 14.79 -10.51
C TYR A 134 6.72 13.38 -10.38
N GLN A 135 6.65 12.77 -9.19
CA GLN A 135 7.18 11.43 -8.93
C GLN A 135 6.44 10.33 -9.70
N HIS A 136 5.26 10.61 -10.27
CA HIS A 136 4.46 9.67 -11.08
C HIS A 136 4.59 9.93 -12.59
N ILE A 137 5.27 11.01 -12.97
CA ILE A 137 5.46 11.38 -14.37
C ILE A 137 6.56 10.49 -14.95
N VAL A 138 6.16 9.61 -15.87
CA VAL A 138 7.11 8.77 -16.63
C VAL A 138 7.96 9.66 -17.53
N PRO A 139 9.30 9.54 -17.52
CA PRO A 139 10.18 10.26 -18.44
C PRO A 139 9.87 9.92 -19.90
N ASP A 140 10.06 10.88 -20.81
CA ASP A 140 9.72 10.70 -22.23
C ASP A 140 10.44 9.51 -22.87
N LEU A 141 11.69 9.25 -22.47
CA LEU A 141 12.47 8.10 -22.91
C LEU A 141 11.74 6.76 -22.69
N TRP A 142 10.96 6.65 -21.62
CA TRP A 142 10.22 5.46 -21.25
C TRP A 142 8.79 5.42 -21.80
N ARG A 143 8.29 6.53 -22.39
CA ARG A 143 6.97 6.56 -23.05
C ARG A 143 6.98 5.89 -24.41
N GLN A 144 8.17 5.65 -24.97
CA GLN A 144 8.33 4.94 -26.24
C GLN A 144 7.78 3.50 -26.14
N PRO A 145 7.19 2.97 -27.24
CA PRO A 145 6.69 1.60 -27.27
C PRO A 145 7.74 0.59 -26.77
N GLY A 146 7.34 -0.26 -25.82
CA GLY A 146 8.21 -1.28 -25.23
C GLY A 146 9.20 -0.79 -24.15
N ARG A 147 9.29 0.52 -23.88
CA ARG A 147 10.22 1.08 -22.87
C ARG A 147 9.57 1.44 -21.53
N GLY A 148 8.25 1.26 -21.45
CA GLY A 148 7.44 1.63 -20.30
C GLY A 148 7.93 1.10 -18.95
N PRO A 149 7.54 1.75 -17.83
CA PRO A 149 7.93 1.37 -16.47
C PRO A 149 7.40 -0.02 -16.05
N GLY A 150 6.39 -0.53 -16.76
CA GLY A 150 5.59 -1.68 -16.33
C GLY A 150 4.85 -1.36 -15.03
N ARG A 151 4.91 -2.27 -14.05
CA ARG A 151 4.31 -2.03 -12.73
C ARG A 151 5.06 -0.93 -11.98
N PHE A 152 4.31 -0.02 -11.35
CA PHE A 152 4.83 1.00 -10.45
C PHE A 152 5.00 0.52 -9.01
N TRP A 153 4.38 -0.59 -8.65
CA TRP A 153 4.49 -1.15 -7.30
C TRP A 153 4.32 -2.66 -7.34
N GLY A 154 4.68 -3.30 -6.23
CA GLY A 154 4.43 -4.72 -6.06
C GLY A 154 4.97 -5.24 -4.74
N VAL A 155 4.89 -6.56 -4.60
CA VAL A 155 5.44 -7.29 -3.45
C VAL A 155 6.40 -8.36 -3.93
N TYR A 156 7.39 -8.69 -3.12
CA TYR A 156 8.32 -9.79 -3.35
C TYR A 156 8.61 -10.52 -2.04
N GLY A 157 8.72 -11.85 -2.07
CA GLY A 157 8.96 -12.69 -0.89
C GLY A 157 7.78 -12.80 0.09
N LEU A 158 6.78 -11.91 -0.02
CA LEU A 158 5.58 -11.91 0.81
C LEU A 158 4.54 -12.90 0.28
N LYS A 159 4.06 -13.78 1.16
CA LYS A 159 2.95 -14.70 0.89
C LYS A 159 1.65 -14.08 1.40
N LYS A 160 0.57 -14.19 0.61
CA LYS A 160 -0.76 -13.87 1.11
C LYS A 160 -1.14 -14.94 2.13
N ALA A 161 -1.36 -14.55 3.38
CA ALA A 161 -1.98 -15.42 4.36
C ALA A 161 -3.49 -15.42 4.10
N ILE A 162 -3.98 -16.46 3.43
CA ILE A 162 -5.41 -16.68 3.20
C ILE A 162 -5.79 -17.91 4.00
N ALA A 163 -6.80 -17.78 4.86
CA ALA A 163 -7.45 -18.89 5.52
C ALA A 163 -8.90 -18.93 5.05
N VAL A 164 -9.33 -20.08 4.53
CA VAL A 164 -10.74 -20.36 4.21
C VAL A 164 -11.27 -21.20 5.36
N VAL A 165 -12.43 -20.82 5.89
CA VAL A 165 -13.07 -21.49 7.01
C VAL A 165 -14.53 -21.68 6.64
N ASP A 166 -14.99 -22.93 6.72
CA ASP A 166 -16.41 -23.23 6.61
C ASP A 166 -17.10 -22.80 7.90
N VAL A 167 -18.19 -22.06 7.74
CA VAL A 167 -18.98 -21.56 8.85
C VAL A 167 -20.45 -21.87 8.59
N ALA A 168 -21.17 -22.20 9.64
CA ALA A 168 -22.62 -22.33 9.56
C ALA A 168 -23.25 -21.02 9.06
N GLN A 169 -24.38 -21.13 8.34
CA GLN A 169 -25.01 -19.99 7.67
C GLN A 169 -25.40 -18.87 8.66
N ASP A 170 -25.87 -19.23 9.84
CA ASP A 170 -26.21 -18.32 10.93
C ASP A 170 -24.98 -17.60 11.50
N ALA A 171 -23.87 -18.31 11.66
CA ALA A 171 -22.58 -17.74 12.06
C ALA A 171 -22.07 -16.75 11.02
N TYR A 172 -22.15 -17.09 9.72
CA TYR A 172 -21.84 -16.17 8.63
C TYR A 172 -22.70 -14.90 8.67
N LEU A 173 -24.02 -15.04 8.80
CA LEU A 173 -24.94 -13.90 8.85
C LEU A 173 -24.68 -13.02 10.08
N THR A 174 -24.33 -13.61 11.21
CA THR A 174 -23.98 -12.89 12.43
C THR A 174 -22.65 -12.15 12.28
N ALA A 175 -21.61 -12.82 11.79
CA ALA A 175 -20.31 -12.21 11.52
C ALA A 175 -20.46 -11.03 10.56
N ARG A 176 -21.19 -11.22 9.46
CA ARG A 176 -21.56 -10.18 8.50
C ARG A 176 -22.24 -8.98 9.18
N ARG A 177 -23.19 -9.20 10.10
CA ARG A 177 -23.85 -8.10 10.82
C ARG A 177 -22.88 -7.33 11.73
N ILE A 178 -22.00 -8.04 12.44
CA ILE A 178 -20.98 -7.46 13.31
C ILE A 178 -19.99 -6.64 12.48
N VAL A 179 -19.40 -7.21 11.44
CA VAL A 179 -18.44 -6.54 10.56
C VAL A 179 -19.07 -5.33 9.88
N ARG A 180 -20.34 -5.43 9.42
CA ARG A 180 -21.04 -4.25 8.88
C ARG A 180 -21.27 -3.18 9.93
N ARG A 181 -21.61 -3.53 11.17
CA ARG A 181 -21.78 -2.57 12.27
C ARG A 181 -20.45 -1.89 12.61
N TRP A 182 -19.37 -2.66 12.70
CA TRP A 182 -18.00 -2.15 12.89
C TRP A 182 -17.58 -1.22 11.76
N SER A 183 -17.71 -1.68 10.52
CA SER A 183 -17.42 -0.90 9.31
C SER A 183 -18.13 0.43 9.36
N ARG A 184 -19.39 0.47 9.84
CA ARG A 184 -20.26 1.65 10.02
C ARG A 184 -19.99 2.49 11.27
N SER A 185 -19.25 2.00 12.26
CA SER A 185 -18.89 2.77 13.46
C SER A 185 -17.58 3.56 13.32
N GLN A 186 -16.68 3.16 12.42
CA GLN A 186 -15.42 3.89 12.17
C GLN A 186 -15.64 5.39 11.86
N ALA A 187 -14.81 6.26 12.46
CA ALA A 187 -14.82 7.68 12.16
C ALA A 187 -14.45 7.93 10.69
N VAL A 188 -15.15 8.87 10.03
CA VAL A 188 -14.76 9.40 8.73
C VAL A 188 -14.17 10.77 8.99
N TYR A 189 -12.89 10.95 8.71
CA TYR A 189 -12.29 12.29 8.73
C TYR A 189 -12.76 13.01 7.48
N GLY A 190 -13.29 14.21 7.63
CA GLY A 190 -13.82 14.92 6.50
C GLY A 190 -13.32 16.35 6.42
N ASN A 191 -12.64 16.57 5.31
CA ASN A 191 -12.66 17.73 4.44
C ASN A 191 -11.79 17.28 3.25
N PRO A 192 -12.37 16.88 2.11
CA PRO A 192 -11.57 16.46 0.96
C PRO A 192 -10.67 17.59 0.43
N ASP A 193 -11.00 18.84 0.75
CA ASP A 193 -10.25 20.03 0.36
C ASP A 193 -9.16 20.40 1.37
N SER A 194 -9.06 19.69 2.50
CA SER A 194 -7.99 19.87 3.48
C SER A 194 -6.91 18.81 3.31
N SER A 195 -5.65 19.25 3.27
CA SER A 195 -4.48 18.36 3.26
C SER A 195 -4.38 17.45 4.50
N PHE A 196 -5.05 17.80 5.61
CA PHE A 196 -5.07 17.04 6.87
C PHE A 196 -6.43 17.19 7.58
N PRO A 197 -7.47 16.46 7.15
CA PRO A 197 -8.76 16.55 7.80
C PRO A 197 -8.67 15.96 9.22
N SER A 198 -8.65 16.82 10.23
CA SER A 198 -8.66 16.43 11.65
C SER A 198 -10.08 16.29 12.21
N ALA A 199 -11.06 16.90 11.56
CA ALA A 199 -12.46 16.86 11.97
C ALA A 199 -13.11 15.52 11.57
N VAL A 200 -13.67 14.81 12.56
CA VAL A 200 -14.54 13.67 12.31
C VAL A 200 -15.84 14.20 11.70
N VAL A 201 -16.11 13.86 10.44
CA VAL A 201 -17.35 14.19 9.76
C VAL A 201 -18.44 13.18 10.13
N PRO A 202 -19.66 13.66 10.43
CA PRO A 202 -20.80 12.80 10.65
C PRO A 202 -20.98 11.81 9.50
N ARG A 203 -21.18 10.54 9.85
CA ARG A 203 -21.34 9.46 8.86
C ARG A 203 -22.64 9.51 8.07
N THR A 204 -23.47 10.52 8.32
CA THR A 204 -24.65 10.84 7.54
C THR A 204 -24.45 12.15 6.80
N ALA A 205 -24.80 12.16 5.51
CA ALA A 205 -24.95 13.38 4.74
C ALA A 205 -26.44 13.60 4.47
N THR A 206 -26.86 14.87 4.50
CA THR A 206 -28.13 15.26 3.90
C THR A 206 -27.97 15.14 2.38
N ARG A 207 -28.82 14.35 1.74
CA ARG A 207 -28.89 14.22 0.29
C ARG A 207 -30.25 14.65 -0.21
N LEU A 208 -30.27 15.32 -1.35
CA LEU A 208 -31.49 15.54 -2.12
C LEU A 208 -31.72 14.29 -2.96
N VAL A 209 -32.89 13.69 -2.81
CA VAL A 209 -33.28 12.51 -3.61
C VAL A 209 -34.51 12.91 -4.43
N PRO A 210 -34.52 12.61 -5.74
CA PRO A 210 -35.67 12.89 -6.60
C PRO A 210 -36.85 12.03 -6.15
N ARG A 211 -38.03 12.64 -6.14
CA ARG A 211 -39.32 12.01 -5.91
C ARG A 211 -40.23 12.44 -7.05
N VAL A 212 -40.69 11.45 -7.82
CA VAL A 212 -41.69 11.68 -8.86
C VAL A 212 -43.06 11.72 -8.18
N VAL A 213 -43.80 12.79 -8.41
CA VAL A 213 -45.19 12.91 -7.97
C VAL A 213 -46.05 12.06 -8.91
N GLN A 214 -46.68 11.01 -8.38
CA GLN A 214 -47.36 9.98 -9.18
C GLN A 214 -48.46 10.54 -10.09
N ASN A 215 -49.14 11.60 -9.67
CA ASN A 215 -50.31 12.13 -10.38
C ASN A 215 -49.95 13.19 -11.45
N THR A 216 -48.78 13.82 -11.35
CA THR A 216 -48.39 14.92 -12.25
C THR A 216 -47.10 14.64 -13.01
N GLY A 217 -46.39 13.55 -12.70
CA GLY A 217 -45.06 13.26 -13.23
C GLY A 217 -43.98 14.26 -12.78
N ALA A 218 -44.34 15.29 -12.01
CA ALA A 218 -43.42 16.34 -11.60
C ALA A 218 -42.33 15.80 -10.68
N MET A 219 -41.08 16.18 -10.98
CA MET A 219 -39.92 15.76 -10.19
C MET A 219 -39.68 16.77 -9.07
N THR A 220 -39.88 16.34 -7.83
CA THR A 220 -39.57 17.13 -6.63
C THR A 220 -38.36 16.56 -5.93
N HIS A 221 -37.63 17.38 -5.16
CA HIS A 221 -36.48 16.91 -4.40
C HIS A 221 -36.82 16.87 -2.91
N ARG A 222 -36.58 15.74 -2.26
CA ARG A 222 -36.69 15.61 -0.80
C ARG A 222 -35.31 15.57 -0.16
N ARG A 223 -35.10 16.37 0.88
CA ARG A 223 -33.95 16.21 1.78
C ARG A 223 -34.12 14.95 2.61
N VAL A 224 -33.19 14.02 2.47
CA VAL A 224 -33.11 12.80 3.28
C VAL A 224 -31.73 12.69 3.90
N ARG A 225 -31.68 12.22 5.16
CA ARG A 225 -30.42 11.89 5.81
C ARG A 225 -30.00 10.48 5.36
N ARG A 226 -28.90 10.37 4.61
CA ARG A 226 -28.35 9.11 4.12
C ARG A 226 -26.95 8.89 4.66
N ARG A 227 -26.58 7.64 4.91
CA ARG A 227 -25.20 7.31 5.32
C ARG A 227 -24.24 7.50 4.15
N ARG A 228 -23.05 8.04 4.44
CA ARG A 228 -21.96 8.13 3.47
C ARG A 228 -21.39 6.72 3.24
N ALA A 229 -21.28 6.30 1.98
CA ALA A 229 -20.56 5.09 1.61
C ALA A 229 -19.08 5.44 1.45
N VAL A 230 -18.19 4.78 2.21
CA VAL A 230 -16.74 5.01 2.17
C VAL A 230 -16.06 4.08 1.17
N CYS A 231 -16.61 2.87 0.99
CA CYS A 231 -16.24 1.94 -0.08
C CYS A 231 -17.55 1.42 -0.71
N ASN A 232 -17.74 1.61 -2.01
CA ASN A 232 -18.92 1.15 -2.75
C ASN A 232 -19.02 -0.38 -2.84
N GLN A 233 -17.94 -1.11 -2.52
CA GLN A 233 -17.91 -2.57 -2.48
C GLN A 233 -18.71 -3.18 -1.30
N GLY A 234 -19.19 -2.36 -0.35
CA GLY A 234 -19.98 -2.83 0.79
C GLY A 234 -21.38 -3.38 0.45
N GLY A 235 -21.81 -3.25 -0.80
CA GLY A 235 -23.08 -3.78 -1.29
C GLY A 235 -23.11 -5.30 -1.47
N LEU A 236 -21.97 -5.93 -1.82
CA LEU A 236 -21.96 -7.31 -2.32
C LEU A 236 -21.29 -8.34 -1.40
N ALA A 237 -20.50 -7.97 -0.38
CA ALA A 237 -19.60 -8.93 0.30
C ALA A 237 -19.54 -8.87 1.84
N GLY A 238 -20.65 -8.56 2.52
CA GLY A 238 -20.72 -8.77 3.99
C GLY A 238 -20.02 -7.75 4.90
N GLY A 239 -19.52 -6.63 4.36
CA GLY A 239 -18.85 -5.56 5.11
C GLY A 239 -17.33 -5.73 5.16
N TYR A 240 -16.60 -4.75 5.70
CA TYR A 240 -15.15 -4.82 5.83
C TYR A 240 -14.67 -4.24 7.17
N ALA A 241 -13.55 -4.75 7.68
CA ALA A 241 -12.86 -4.20 8.84
C ALA A 241 -11.42 -3.86 8.45
N LEU A 242 -11.03 -2.60 8.65
CA LEU A 242 -9.64 -2.17 8.57
C LEU A 242 -9.14 -2.02 10.01
N VAL A 243 -8.21 -2.88 10.43
CA VAL A 243 -7.67 -2.94 11.80
C VAL A 243 -6.15 -3.11 11.75
N ASN A 244 -5.45 -2.61 12.77
CA ASN A 244 -3.99 -2.77 12.86
C ASN A 244 -3.61 -4.20 13.29
N ASN A 245 -4.46 -4.83 14.10
CA ASN A 245 -4.32 -6.22 14.54
C ASN A 245 -5.45 -7.07 13.95
N GLY A 246 -5.26 -7.54 12.73
CA GLY A 246 -6.19 -8.45 12.04
C GLY A 246 -6.47 -9.73 12.83
N PRO A 247 -5.44 -10.47 13.29
CA PRO A 247 -5.61 -11.67 14.11
C PRO A 247 -6.42 -11.41 15.38
N GLY A 248 -6.11 -10.36 16.13
CA GLY A 248 -6.86 -10.01 17.35
C GLY A 248 -8.33 -9.69 17.08
N PHE A 249 -8.63 -8.99 15.99
CA PHE A 249 -10.02 -8.75 15.56
C PHE A 249 -10.72 -10.07 15.21
N ALA A 250 -10.04 -10.98 14.50
CA ALA A 250 -10.60 -12.29 14.15
C ALA A 250 -10.87 -13.14 15.40
N THR A 251 -9.98 -13.16 16.38
CA THR A 251 -10.18 -13.85 17.67
C THR A 251 -11.39 -13.29 18.42
N GLN A 252 -11.53 -11.96 18.51
CA GLN A 252 -12.68 -11.34 19.16
C GLN A 252 -14.00 -11.61 18.41
N LEU A 253 -13.96 -11.62 17.07
CA LEU A 253 -15.11 -11.97 16.26
C LEU A 253 -15.53 -13.43 16.51
N ALA A 254 -14.58 -14.36 16.55
CA ALA A 254 -14.83 -15.77 16.85
C ALA A 254 -15.48 -15.93 18.24
N ALA A 255 -14.92 -15.30 19.28
CA ALA A 255 -15.49 -15.33 20.63
C ALA A 255 -16.93 -14.77 20.66
N ALA A 256 -17.21 -13.69 19.94
CA ALA A 256 -18.55 -13.10 19.85
C ALA A 256 -19.56 -14.01 19.14
N LEU A 257 -19.11 -14.86 18.21
CA LEU A 257 -19.95 -15.86 17.57
C LEU A 257 -20.27 -17.01 18.54
N SER A 258 -19.25 -17.56 19.22
CA SER A 258 -19.43 -18.66 20.19
C SER A 258 -20.37 -18.28 21.35
N LEU A 259 -20.24 -17.07 21.90
CA LEU A 259 -21.11 -16.58 22.98
C LEU A 259 -22.58 -16.45 22.56
N ARG A 260 -22.84 -16.25 21.27
CA ARG A 260 -24.21 -16.14 20.74
C ARG A 260 -24.82 -17.52 20.54
N THR A 261 -24.06 -18.47 20.02
CA THR A 261 -24.50 -19.87 19.87
C THR A 261 -24.95 -20.45 21.21
N ALA A 262 -24.14 -20.28 22.27
CA ALA A 262 -24.46 -20.76 23.61
C ALA A 262 -25.73 -20.12 24.23
N ARG A 263 -26.05 -18.86 23.87
CA ARG A 263 -27.28 -18.18 24.34
C ARG A 263 -28.55 -18.66 23.64
N THR A 264 -28.43 -19.23 22.45
CA THR A 264 -29.56 -19.83 21.72
C THR A 264 -29.89 -21.23 22.23
N GLU A 265 -28.89 -21.98 22.71
CA GLU A 265 -29.07 -23.32 23.28
C GLU A 265 -29.61 -23.32 24.72
N THR A 266 -29.44 -22.21 25.45
CA THR A 266 -29.82 -22.08 26.88
C THR A 266 -31.19 -21.45 27.13
N ARG A 267 -32.01 -21.27 26.10
CA ARG A 267 -33.43 -20.89 26.30
C ARG A 267 -34.29 -22.15 26.34
N PRO A 268 -34.72 -22.64 27.51
CA PRO A 268 -35.82 -23.59 27.56
C PRO A 268 -37.10 -22.87 27.09
N PHE A 269 -37.95 -23.64 26.40
CA PHE A 269 -39.29 -23.23 25.98
C PHE A 269 -40.15 -22.80 27.17
#